data_AF-A0A239J5C8-F1
#
_entry.id   AF-A0A239J5C8-F1
#
_cell.length_a   1.000
_cell.length_b   1.000
_cell.length_c   1.000
_cell.angle_alpha   90.00
_cell.angle_beta   90.00
_cell.angle_gamma   90.00
#
_symmetry.space_group_name_H-M   'P 1'
#
loop_
_entity.id
_entity.type
_entity.pdbx_description
1 polymer ?
#
loop_
_entity_poly.entity_id
_entity_poly.type
_entity_poly.pdbx_seq_one_letter_code
_entity_poly.pdbx_strand_id
1 'polypeptide(L)' 'MILPTKHIPQNEALIGVGATLLAHLSMPMTVSGLWERLRTEPNVGNFERFVLASNLLYLIGAIEIRDGLIVRTAS' A
#
# COMPACT_ATOMS: atom_id res chain seq x y z
N MET A 1 -4.48 -4.56 -11.75
CA MET A 1 -4.76 -5.98 -11.42
C MET A 1 -4.20 -6.31 -10.05
N ILE A 2 -4.84 -7.20 -9.30
CA ILE A 2 -4.35 -7.60 -7.97
C ILE A 2 -3.04 -8.37 -8.08
N LEU A 3 -3.05 -9.45 -8.88
CA LEU A 3 -1.88 -10.27 -9.16
C LEU A 3 -1.22 -9.85 -10.49
N PRO A 4 0.07 -10.21 -10.69
CA PRO A 4 0.75 -10.03 -11.97
C PRO A 4 0.04 -10.79 -13.08
N THR A 5 0.12 -10.28 -14.30
CA THR A 5 -0.43 -10.93 -15.50
C THR A 5 0.60 -10.86 -16.62
N LYS A 6 0.33 -11.50 -17.78
CA LYS A 6 1.22 -11.40 -18.95
C LYS A 6 1.53 -9.96 -19.39
N HIS A 7 0.65 -9.01 -19.08
CA HIS A 7 0.75 -7.60 -19.49
C HIS A 7 0.99 -6.64 -18.32
N ILE A 8 0.99 -7.14 -17.08
CA ILE A 8 1.16 -6.31 -15.87
C ILE A 8 2.28 -6.94 -15.03
N PRO A 9 3.45 -6.28 -14.94
CA PRO A 9 4.57 -6.82 -14.19
C PRO A 9 4.31 -6.83 -12.68
N GLN A 10 5.13 -7.57 -11.95
CA GLN A 10 4.94 -7.79 -10.51
C GLN A 10 4.97 -6.51 -9.68
N ASN A 11 5.89 -5.59 -9.98
CA ASN A 11 5.99 -4.31 -9.27
C ASN A 11 4.76 -3.42 -9.49
N GLU A 12 4.09 -3.55 -10.64
CA GLU A 12 2.93 -2.74 -11.01
C GLU A 12 1.59 -3.37 -10.62
N ALA A 13 1.53 -4.67 -10.35
CA ALA A 13 0.35 -5.30 -9.77
C ALA A 13 0.08 -4.77 -8.36
N LEU A 14 -1.19 -4.72 -7.91
CA LEU A 14 -1.52 -4.16 -6.59
C LEU A 14 -0.85 -4.90 -5.44
N ILE A 15 -0.53 -6.20 -5.60
CA ILE A 15 0.24 -6.93 -4.59
C ILE A 15 1.68 -6.39 -4.46
N GLY A 16 2.30 -5.99 -5.57
CA GLY A 16 3.63 -5.35 -5.57
C GLY A 16 3.57 -3.93 -5.02
N VAL A 17 2.55 -3.16 -5.38
CA VAL A 17 2.30 -1.83 -4.79
C VAL A 17 2.06 -1.94 -3.28
N GLY A 18 1.29 -2.94 -2.84
CA GLY A 18 1.06 -3.24 -1.43
C GLY A 18 2.35 -3.59 -0.68
N ALA A 19 3.27 -4.33 -1.31
CA ALA A 19 4.59 -4.59 -0.74
C ALA A 19 5.41 -3.30 -0.53
N THR A 20 5.39 -2.38 -1.51
CA THR A 20 6.02 -1.05 -1.36
C THR A 20 5.38 -0.23 -0.25
N LEU A 21 4.03 -0.24 -0.14
CA LEU A 21 3.31 0.40 0.96
C LEU A 21 3.79 -0.11 2.32
N LEU A 22 3.79 -1.43 2.49
CA LEU A 22 4.23 -2.07 3.71
C LEU A 22 5.65 -1.63 4.02
N ALA A 23 6.59 -1.77 3.09
CA ALA A 23 8.00 -1.40 3.28
C ALA A 23 8.19 0.03 3.84
N HIS A 24 7.35 0.99 3.42
CA HIS A 24 7.39 2.37 3.90
C HIS A 24 6.62 2.61 5.21
N LEU A 25 5.65 1.74 5.53
CA LEU A 25 4.92 1.70 6.79
C LEU A 25 5.76 0.99 7.88
N SER A 26 6.92 1.58 8.24
CA SER A 26 7.80 1.07 9.29
C SER A 26 7.35 1.42 10.71
N MET A 27 6.47 2.42 10.83
CA MET A 27 5.86 2.87 12.07
C MET A 27 4.42 3.32 11.80
N PRO A 28 3.52 3.30 12.80
CA PRO A 28 2.18 3.86 12.67
C PRO A 28 2.21 5.30 12.12
N MET A 29 1.37 5.59 11.12
CA MET A 29 1.27 6.94 10.57
C MET A 29 -0.11 7.19 9.96
N THR A 30 -0.46 8.47 9.76
CA THR A 30 -1.71 8.84 9.11
C THR A 30 -1.72 8.41 7.65
N VAL A 31 -2.93 8.27 7.07
CA VAL A 31 -3.12 7.98 5.65
C VAL A 31 -2.37 9.01 4.78
N SER A 32 -2.51 10.30 5.10
CA SER A 32 -1.82 11.39 4.39
C SER A 32 -0.30 11.29 4.53
N GLY A 33 0.20 10.95 5.72
CA GLY A 33 1.64 10.79 5.95
C GLY A 33 2.23 9.63 5.12
N LEU A 34 1.53 8.50 5.04
CA LEU A 34 1.96 7.39 4.20
C LEU A 34 1.89 7.74 2.71
N TRP A 35 0.83 8.43 2.27
CA TRP A 35 0.70 8.89 0.89
C TRP A 35 1.84 9.84 0.50
N GLU A 36 2.18 10.83 1.33
CA GLU A 36 3.26 11.77 1.03
C GLU A 36 4.63 11.08 0.86
N ARG A 37 4.86 9.98 1.59
CA ARG A 37 6.09 9.17 1.42
C ARG A 37 6.10 8.38 0.11
N LEU A 38 4.93 7.95 -0.35
CA LEU A 38 4.80 7.02 -1.47
C LEU A 38 4.48 7.68 -2.80
N ARG A 39 4.06 8.95 -2.82
CA ARG A 39 3.68 9.63 -4.07
C ARG A 39 4.81 9.75 -5.09
N THR A 40 6.06 9.61 -4.65
CA THR A 40 7.26 9.59 -5.52
C THR A 40 7.69 8.19 -5.92
N GLU A 41 7.11 7.14 -5.33
CA GLU A 41 7.41 5.75 -5.70
C GLU A 41 6.83 5.45 -7.09
N PRO A 42 7.67 5.08 -8.08
CA PRO A 42 7.22 4.90 -9.47
C PRO A 42 6.11 3.87 -9.62
N ASN A 43 6.10 2.84 -8.78
CA ASN A 43 5.11 1.76 -8.86
C ASN A 43 3.80 2.08 -8.13
N VAL A 44 3.80 3.05 -7.22
CA VAL A 44 2.57 3.58 -6.61
C VAL A 44 1.92 4.56 -7.57
N GLY A 45 2.68 5.55 -8.06
CA GLY A 45 2.32 6.44 -9.16
C GLY A 45 1.28 7.52 -8.83
N ASN A 46 0.07 7.13 -8.39
CA ASN A 46 -1.02 8.07 -8.11
C ASN A 46 -1.83 7.68 -6.86
N PHE A 47 -2.69 8.61 -6.42
CA PHE A 47 -3.46 8.42 -5.19
C PHE A 47 -4.48 7.27 -5.30
N GLU A 48 -5.07 7.06 -6.48
CA GLU A 48 -6.02 5.96 -6.69
C GLU A 48 -5.35 4.59 -6.49
N ARG A 49 -4.15 4.39 -7.03
CA ARG A 49 -3.36 3.16 -6.83
C ARG A 49 -2.98 2.98 -5.37
N PHE A 50 -2.62 4.06 -4.67
CA PHE A 50 -2.37 4.03 -3.24
C PHE A 50 -3.60 3.57 -2.44
N VAL A 51 -4.78 4.11 -2.74
CA VAL A 51 -6.04 3.72 -2.08
C VAL A 51 -6.38 2.26 -2.39
N LEU A 52 -6.28 1.82 -3.65
CA LEU A 52 -6.55 0.43 -4.03
C LEU A 52 -5.61 -0.57 -3.33
N ALA A 53 -4.32 -0.25 -3.24
CA ALA A 53 -3.36 -1.08 -2.53
C ALA A 53 -3.62 -1.09 -1.01
N SER A 54 -3.92 0.07 -0.41
CA SER A 54 -4.29 0.17 1.01
C SER A 54 -5.55 -0.64 1.33
N ASN A 55 -6.57 -0.55 0.48
CA ASN A 55 -7.81 -1.32 0.64
C ASN A 55 -7.54 -2.82 0.54
N LEU A 56 -6.73 -3.26 -0.43
CA LEU A 56 -6.33 -4.66 -0.54
C LEU A 56 -5.65 -5.13 0.75
N LEU A 57 -4.66 -4.39 1.24
CA LEU A 57 -3.93 -4.72 2.47
C LEU A 57 -4.86 -4.76 3.70
N TYR A 58 -5.82 -3.85 3.79
CA TYR A 58 -6.81 -3.83 4.87
C TYR A 58 -7.74 -5.05 4.80
N LEU A 59 -8.26 -5.37 3.61
CA LEU A 59 -9.17 -6.50 3.40
C LEU A 59 -8.52 -7.86 3.72
N ILE A 60 -7.21 -8.00 3.47
CA ILE A 60 -6.46 -9.23 3.81
C ILE A 60 -5.90 -9.22 5.24
N GLY A 61 -6.19 -8.18 6.02
CA GLY A 61 -5.73 -8.05 7.41
C GLY A 61 -4.22 -7.79 7.56
N ALA A 62 -3.54 -7.28 6.53
CA ALA A 62 -2.12 -6.91 6.61
C ALA A 62 -1.91 -5.55 7.31
N ILE A 63 -2.90 -4.67 7.23
CA ILE A 63 -2.93 -3.38 7.94
C ILE A 63 -4.29 -3.16 8.60
N GLU A 64 -4.31 -2.33 9.63
CA GLU A 64 -5.51 -1.84 10.31
C GLU A 64 -5.45 -0.31 10.46
N ILE A 65 -6.59 0.29 10.80
CA ILE A 65 -6.66 1.69 11.21
C ILE A 65 -6.95 1.73 12.71
N ARG A 66 -6.03 2.29 13.50
CA ARG A 66 -6.17 2.47 14.95
C ARG A 66 -5.91 3.93 15.29
N ASP A 67 -6.86 4.59 15.94
CA ASP A 67 -6.78 6.00 16.33
C ASP A 67 -6.38 6.94 15.18
N GLY A 68 -6.89 6.67 13.97
CA GLY A 68 -6.61 7.45 12.75
C GLY A 68 -5.24 7.17 12.11
N LEU A 69 -4.48 6.20 12.63
CA LEU A 69 -3.20 5.77 12.09
C LEU A 69 -3.33 4.42 11.38
N ILE A 70 -2.68 4.28 10.24
CA ILE A 70 -2.45 2.98 9.61
C ILE A 70 -1.38 2.26 10.42
N VAL A 71 -1.66 1.02 10.82
CA VAL A 71 -0.76 0.14 11.55
C VAL A 71 -0.61 -1.18 10.80
N ARG A 72 0.56 -1.82 10.87
CA ARG A 72 0.73 -3.19 10.39
C ARG A 72 0.15 -4.17 11.41
N THR A 73 -0.57 -5.18 10.94
CA THR A 73 -1.19 -6.20 11.82
C THR A 73 -0.20 -7.32 12.14
N ALA A 74 0.69 -7.65 11.21
CA ALA A 74 1.82 -8.55 11.45
C ALA A 74 3.02 -7.72 11.91
N SER A 75 3.41 -7.87 13.17
CA SER A 75 4.66 -7.36 13.76
C SER A 75 5.21 -8.42 14.71
#